data_AF-A0ABD7YJG7-F1
#
_entry.id   AF-A0ABD7YJG7-F1
#
_cell.length_a   1.000
_cell.length_b   1.000
_cell.length_c   1.000
_cell.angle_alpha   90.00
_cell.angle_beta   90.00
_cell.angle_gamma   90.00
#
_symmetry.space_group_name_H-M   'P 1'
#
loop_
_entity.id
_entity.type
_entity.pdbx_description
1 polymer ?
#
loop_
_entity_poly.entity_id
_entity_poly.type
_entity_poly.pdbx_seq_one_letter_code
_entity_poly.pdbx_strand_id
1 'polypeptide(L)'
;MKKLVLAASIALLTACAAPQQEQINFMPTATMSKSDLVKDATFTFVSKDVRSAQYVALVDNGRSNIEPIHSKQNVRIALENALSEQFSSQGFRLTVNSENNVTLEIQEALVTVKHSVMANEMDGNVTLEVTAETPKGKLVKTFNGTAKRSGTLSASNEDIEMVLNDVVNLVLKEIANDSELKSYMQERF
;
A
#
# COMPACT_ATOMS: atom_id res chain seq x y z
N MET A 1 -64.56 -14.92 -34.69
CA MET A 1 -64.51 -14.97 -33.22
C MET A 1 -63.25 -15.71 -32.80
N LYS A 2 -62.41 -15.03 -31.99
CA LYS A 2 -61.51 -15.60 -30.95
C LYS A 2 -60.37 -16.51 -31.43
N LYS A 3 -59.16 -16.51 -30.89
CA LYS A 3 -58.37 -15.71 -29.93
C LYS A 3 -56.96 -16.36 -30.03
N LEU A 4 -55.90 -15.53 -30.00
CA LEU A 4 -54.66 -15.64 -29.21
C LEU A 4 -54.14 -17.06 -28.89
N VAL A 5 -52.83 -17.37 -28.99
CA VAL A 5 -51.87 -17.05 -27.92
C VAL A 5 -50.43 -17.00 -28.48
N LEU A 6 -49.75 -15.89 -28.20
CA LEU A 6 -48.30 -15.71 -28.24
C LEU A 6 -47.63 -16.70 -27.27
N ALA A 7 -46.78 -17.60 -27.77
CA ALA A 7 -45.84 -18.33 -26.92
C ALA A 7 -44.60 -17.45 -26.70
N ALA A 8 -44.55 -16.81 -25.54
CA ALA A 8 -43.42 -16.01 -25.08
C ALA A 8 -42.29 -16.94 -24.59
N SER A 9 -41.18 -16.97 -25.31
CA SER A 9 -39.94 -17.62 -24.88
C SER A 9 -39.29 -16.78 -23.77
N ILE A 10 -39.63 -17.08 -22.52
CA ILE A 10 -38.93 -16.54 -21.35
C ILE A 10 -37.60 -17.28 -21.25
N ALA A 11 -36.57 -16.70 -21.87
CA ALA A 11 -35.19 -17.12 -21.65
C ALA A 11 -34.85 -16.82 -20.18
N LEU A 12 -34.68 -17.88 -19.39
CA LEU A 12 -34.13 -17.83 -18.04
C LEU A 12 -32.66 -17.41 -18.13
N LEU A 13 -32.41 -16.11 -18.09
CA LEU A 13 -31.08 -15.54 -17.86
C LEU A 13 -30.70 -15.82 -16.40
N THR A 14 -30.22 -17.03 -16.11
CA THR A 14 -29.48 -17.30 -14.88
C THR A 14 -28.15 -16.56 -14.96
N ALA A 15 -28.12 -15.34 -14.41
CA ALA A 15 -26.88 -14.63 -14.17
C ALA A 15 -26.06 -15.43 -13.15
N CYS A 16 -25.04 -16.15 -13.63
CA CYS A 16 -24.01 -16.70 -12.76
C CYS A 16 -23.23 -15.52 -12.17
N ALA A 17 -23.67 -15.02 -11.01
CA ALA A 17 -22.84 -14.15 -10.19
C ALA A 17 -21.66 -15.00 -9.68
N ALA A 18 -20.51 -14.89 -10.34
CA ALA A 18 -19.28 -15.47 -9.82
C ALA A 18 -18.99 -14.82 -8.45
N PRO A 19 -18.59 -15.59 -7.43
CA PRO A 19 -18.22 -15.04 -6.13
C PRO A 19 -17.09 -14.02 -6.32
N GLN A 20 -17.32 -12.81 -5.83
CA GLN A 20 -16.33 -11.74 -5.91
C GLN A 20 -15.19 -12.08 -4.95
N GLN A 21 -13.96 -12.10 -5.46
CA GLN A 21 -12.79 -12.34 -4.63
C GLN A 21 -12.66 -11.20 -3.62
N GLU A 22 -12.54 -11.55 -2.34
CA GLU A 22 -12.39 -10.59 -1.25
C GLU A 22 -11.14 -9.72 -1.48
N GLN A 23 -11.31 -8.40 -1.40
CA GLN A 23 -10.25 -7.41 -1.56
C GLN A 23 -10.37 -6.33 -0.50
N ILE A 24 -9.23 -5.88 0.03
CA ILE A 24 -9.17 -4.81 1.04
C ILE A 24 -8.80 -3.47 0.42
N ASN A 25 -9.25 -2.36 1.01
CA ASN A 25 -8.79 -1.06 0.56
C ASN A 25 -7.38 -0.79 1.09
N PHE A 26 -6.51 -0.33 0.20
CA PHE A 26 -5.17 0.12 0.50
C PHE A 26 -5.08 1.61 0.18
N MET A 27 -5.11 2.43 1.23
CA MET A 27 -5.21 3.88 1.16
C MET A 27 -4.20 4.50 2.15
N PRO A 28 -2.89 4.36 1.89
CA PRO A 28 -1.88 5.01 2.71
C PRO A 28 -2.01 6.53 2.64
N THR A 29 -1.65 7.20 3.73
CA THR A 29 -1.77 8.64 3.88
C THR A 29 -0.40 9.29 3.99
N ALA A 30 -0.17 10.36 3.22
CA ALA A 30 1.05 11.13 3.29
C ALA A 30 1.25 11.77 4.67
N THR A 31 2.48 11.78 5.19
CA THR A 31 2.82 12.55 6.39
C THR A 31 3.18 13.98 6.00
N MET A 32 2.22 14.89 6.13
CA MET A 32 2.39 16.29 5.72
C MET A 32 3.35 17.05 6.64
N SER A 33 4.27 17.80 6.04
CA SER A 33 5.14 18.73 6.77
C SER A 33 4.39 20.03 7.10
N LYS A 34 4.77 20.66 8.22
CA LYS A 34 4.25 21.98 8.63
C LYS A 34 5.08 23.14 8.07
N SER A 35 6.25 22.84 7.50
CA SER A 35 7.19 23.81 6.97
C SER A 35 8.01 23.22 5.85
N ASP A 36 8.43 24.08 4.93
CA ASP A 36 9.31 23.69 3.82
C ASP A 36 10.70 23.32 4.34
N LEU A 37 11.24 22.21 3.85
CA LEU A 37 12.62 21.78 4.07
C LEU A 37 13.56 22.46 3.06
N VAL A 38 13.08 22.64 1.83
CA VAL A 38 13.79 23.23 0.68
C VAL A 38 12.89 24.23 -0.04
N LYS A 39 13.47 25.07 -0.89
CA LYS A 39 12.72 25.98 -1.76
C LYS A 39 12.83 25.51 -3.20
N ASP A 40 11.82 24.77 -3.68
CA ASP A 40 11.66 24.34 -5.08
C ASP A 40 12.74 23.38 -5.62
N ALA A 41 13.43 22.63 -4.77
CA ALA A 41 14.36 21.59 -5.23
C ALA A 41 13.59 20.52 -6.02
N THR A 42 14.12 20.12 -7.18
CA THR A 42 13.41 19.24 -8.11
C THR A 42 13.92 17.81 -8.07
N PHE A 43 13.04 16.84 -8.31
CA PHE A 43 13.43 15.43 -8.46
C PHE A 43 12.48 14.69 -9.41
N THR A 44 12.97 13.58 -9.98
CA THR A 44 12.16 12.55 -10.65
C THR A 44 11.81 11.45 -9.66
N PHE A 45 10.66 10.79 -9.81
CA PHE A 45 10.24 9.69 -8.95
C PHE A 45 10.13 8.41 -9.77
N VAL A 46 10.74 7.33 -9.29
CA VAL A 46 10.59 5.97 -9.82
C VAL A 46 10.10 5.06 -8.70
N SER A 47 9.13 4.20 -8.97
CA SER A 47 8.68 3.19 -8.01
C SER A 47 8.77 1.78 -8.59
N LYS A 48 9.05 0.79 -7.75
CA LYS A 48 9.09 -0.63 -8.09
C LYS A 48 8.42 -1.45 -7.01
N ASP A 49 7.61 -2.43 -7.44
CA ASP A 49 7.07 -3.46 -6.55
C ASP A 49 7.91 -4.72 -6.76
N VAL A 50 8.77 -5.03 -5.79
CA VAL A 50 9.68 -6.18 -5.84
C VAL A 50 9.28 -7.26 -4.83
N ARG A 51 8.07 -7.15 -4.25
CA ARG A 51 7.51 -8.17 -3.36
C ARG A 51 7.42 -9.51 -4.07
N SER A 52 7.69 -10.59 -3.33
CA SER A 52 7.61 -11.96 -3.86
C SER A 52 6.21 -12.36 -4.32
N ALA A 53 5.18 -11.66 -3.83
CA ALA A 53 3.80 -11.88 -4.21
C ALA A 53 2.98 -10.57 -4.15
N GLN A 54 1.88 -10.53 -4.92
CA GLN A 54 1.02 -9.35 -5.02
C GLN A 54 -0.10 -9.27 -3.97
N TYR A 55 -0.34 -10.34 -3.21
CA TYR A 55 -1.28 -10.28 -2.09
C TYR A 55 -0.72 -9.37 -0.99
N VAL A 56 -1.62 -8.80 -0.20
CA VAL A 56 -1.32 -7.89 0.90
C VAL A 56 -1.74 -8.46 2.25
N ALA A 57 -2.47 -9.57 2.25
CA ALA A 57 -2.71 -10.34 3.46
C ALA A 57 -2.74 -11.85 3.19
N LEU A 58 -2.39 -12.63 4.21
CA LEU A 58 -2.54 -14.09 4.25
C LEU A 58 -3.35 -14.44 5.49
N VAL A 59 -4.49 -15.09 5.29
CA VAL A 59 -5.37 -15.52 6.38
C VAL A 59 -5.25 -17.02 6.58
N ASP A 60 -4.68 -17.43 7.70
CA ASP A 60 -4.68 -18.83 8.16
C ASP A 60 -5.89 -19.07 9.06
N ASN A 61 -6.87 -19.78 8.51
CA ASN A 61 -8.11 -20.12 9.21
C ASN A 61 -8.03 -21.42 10.06
N GLY A 62 -6.83 -21.99 10.24
CA GLY A 62 -6.61 -23.19 11.05
C GLY A 62 -7.14 -24.49 10.45
N ARG A 63 -7.62 -24.48 9.19
CA ARG A 63 -8.14 -25.66 8.47
C ARG A 63 -7.28 -26.03 7.25
N SER A 64 -5.98 -25.78 7.34
CA SER A 64 -4.97 -26.05 6.29
C SER A 64 -5.12 -25.24 5.00
N ASN A 65 -5.95 -24.18 5.00
CA ASN A 65 -6.13 -23.30 3.86
C ASN A 65 -5.66 -21.89 4.24
N ILE A 66 -4.54 -21.46 3.66
CA ILE A 66 -4.07 -20.08 3.73
C ILE A 66 -4.72 -19.32 2.58
N GLU A 67 -5.49 -18.29 2.90
CA GLU A 67 -6.21 -17.48 1.92
C GLU A 67 -5.47 -16.17 1.63
N PRO A 68 -5.00 -15.95 0.39
CA PRO A 68 -4.38 -14.69 -0.01
C PRO A 68 -5.45 -13.63 -0.34
N ILE A 69 -5.31 -12.45 0.25
CA ILE A 69 -6.17 -11.30 0.00
C ILE A 69 -5.37 -10.23 -0.74
N HIS A 70 -5.97 -9.67 -1.80
CA HIS A 70 -5.38 -8.61 -2.61
C HIS A 70 -5.93 -7.24 -2.23
N SER A 71 -5.17 -6.19 -2.50
CA SER A 71 -5.64 -4.81 -2.37
C SER A 71 -6.46 -4.42 -3.59
N LYS A 72 -7.47 -3.56 -3.40
CA LYS A 72 -8.20 -2.94 -4.51
C LYS A 72 -7.34 -1.97 -5.31
N GLN A 73 -6.48 -1.22 -4.60
CA GLN A 73 -5.54 -0.28 -5.19
C GLN A 73 -4.21 -0.97 -5.52
N ASN A 74 -3.53 -0.47 -6.54
CA ASN A 74 -2.16 -0.89 -6.82
C ASN A 74 -1.22 -0.34 -5.74
N VAL A 75 -0.60 -1.23 -4.96
CA VAL A 75 0.27 -0.87 -3.82
C VAL A 75 1.38 0.10 -4.22
N ARG A 76 2.01 -0.13 -5.38
CA ARG A 76 3.06 0.72 -5.92
C ARG A 76 2.60 2.15 -6.17
N ILE A 77 1.50 2.29 -6.91
CA ILE A 77 0.97 3.61 -7.25
C ILE A 77 0.47 4.35 -6.00
N ALA A 78 -0.18 3.64 -5.08
CA ALA A 78 -0.66 4.24 -3.84
C ALA A 78 0.48 4.80 -2.97
N LEU A 79 1.59 4.06 -2.82
CA LEU A 79 2.76 4.52 -2.08
C LEU A 79 3.54 5.62 -2.80
N GLU A 80 3.69 5.53 -4.13
CA GLU A 80 4.30 6.59 -4.95
C GLU A 80 3.55 7.91 -4.77
N ASN A 81 2.22 7.88 -4.81
CA ASN A 81 1.38 9.06 -4.62
C ASN A 81 1.55 9.63 -3.20
N ALA A 82 1.48 8.79 -2.17
CA ALA A 82 1.62 9.25 -0.78
C ALA A 82 3.00 9.87 -0.50
N LEU A 83 4.08 9.27 -1.03
CA LEU A 83 5.42 9.84 -0.89
C LEU A 83 5.62 11.10 -1.74
N SER A 84 5.05 11.14 -2.95
CA SER A 84 5.11 12.34 -3.79
C SER A 84 4.41 13.53 -3.13
N GLU A 85 3.23 13.30 -2.54
CA GLU A 85 2.50 14.31 -1.76
C GLU A 85 3.31 14.75 -0.52
N GLN A 86 3.89 13.78 0.19
CA GLN A 86 4.73 14.03 1.37
C GLN A 86 5.96 14.89 1.03
N PHE A 87 6.72 14.55 -0.01
CA PHE A 87 7.87 15.35 -0.44
C PHE A 87 7.43 16.72 -0.97
N SER A 88 6.30 16.80 -1.68
CA SER A 88 5.75 18.08 -2.12
C SER A 88 5.41 18.99 -0.94
N SER A 89 4.87 18.44 0.15
CA SER A 89 4.60 19.19 1.38
C SER A 89 5.86 19.70 2.09
N GLN A 90 7.04 19.16 1.75
CA GLN A 90 8.35 19.58 2.25
C GLN A 90 9.05 20.60 1.32
N GLY A 91 8.37 21.05 0.26
CA GLY A 91 8.89 22.06 -0.68
C GLY A 91 9.66 21.48 -1.88
N PHE A 92 9.72 20.16 -2.03
CA PHE A 92 10.28 19.52 -3.23
C PHE A 92 9.26 19.57 -4.39
N ARG A 93 9.75 19.55 -5.63
CA ARG A 93 8.90 19.54 -6.83
C ARG A 93 9.20 18.35 -7.73
N LEU A 94 8.21 17.50 -7.92
CA LEU A 94 8.27 16.39 -8.86
C LEU A 94 8.25 16.91 -10.31
N THR A 95 9.23 16.51 -11.11
CA THR A 95 9.33 16.84 -12.54
C THR A 95 10.01 15.71 -13.29
N VAL A 96 9.72 15.57 -14.58
CA VAL A 96 10.37 14.59 -15.46
C VAL A 96 11.79 15.00 -15.87
N ASN A 97 12.16 16.27 -15.66
CA ASN A 97 13.44 16.86 -16.06
C ASN A 97 14.25 17.29 -14.83
N SER A 98 14.57 16.35 -13.94
CA SER A 98 15.52 16.58 -12.85
C SER A 98 16.73 15.66 -12.98
N GLU A 99 17.90 16.14 -12.59
CA GLU A 99 19.10 15.31 -12.42
C GLU A 99 19.08 14.53 -11.09
N ASN A 100 18.20 14.92 -10.15
CA ASN A 100 17.98 14.21 -8.90
C ASN A 100 16.86 13.19 -9.07
N ASN A 101 17.04 12.00 -8.50
CA ASN A 101 16.09 10.90 -8.59
C ASN A 101 15.77 10.35 -7.20
N VAL A 102 14.48 10.07 -6.96
CA VAL A 102 14.01 9.30 -5.82
C VAL A 102 13.45 7.99 -6.32
N THR A 103 14.02 6.87 -5.87
CA THR A 103 13.50 5.53 -6.17
C THR A 103 12.87 4.93 -4.91
N LEU A 104 11.63 4.47 -5.02
CA LEU A 104 10.95 3.63 -4.04
C LEU A 104 10.98 2.17 -4.48
N GLU A 105 11.49 1.28 -3.65
CA GLU A 105 11.31 -0.17 -3.81
C GLU A 105 10.48 -0.74 -2.67
N ILE A 106 9.39 -1.42 -3.02
CA ILE A 106 8.49 -2.07 -2.08
C ILE A 106 8.95 -3.51 -1.94
N GLN A 107 9.56 -3.82 -0.81
CA GLN A 107 10.13 -5.15 -0.54
C GLN A 107 9.12 -6.03 0.20
N GLU A 108 8.32 -5.43 1.09
CA GLU A 108 7.27 -6.11 1.84
C GLU A 108 6.11 -5.16 2.15
N ALA A 109 4.88 -5.68 2.05
CA ALA A 109 3.66 -5.04 2.51
C ALA A 109 2.62 -6.15 2.71
N LEU A 110 2.63 -6.75 3.90
CA LEU A 110 1.92 -7.99 4.18
C LEU A 110 1.35 -8.01 5.60
N VAL A 111 0.07 -8.36 5.72
CA VAL A 111 -0.56 -8.74 6.99
C VAL A 111 -0.76 -10.25 7.05
N THR A 112 -0.16 -10.90 8.04
CA THR A 112 -0.43 -12.31 8.31
C THR A 112 -1.44 -12.43 9.42
N VAL A 113 -2.53 -13.14 9.18
CA VAL A 113 -3.56 -13.40 10.17
C VAL A 113 -3.50 -14.86 10.59
N LYS A 114 -3.38 -15.11 11.89
CA LYS A 114 -3.45 -16.44 12.48
C LYS A 114 -4.71 -16.56 13.30
N HIS A 115 -5.59 -17.48 12.92
CA HIS A 115 -6.79 -17.77 13.69
C HIS A 115 -6.58 -18.93 14.66
N SER A 116 -7.12 -18.75 15.87
CA SER A 116 -7.41 -19.82 16.82
C SER A 116 -8.92 -19.89 17.07
N VAL A 117 -9.37 -20.88 17.84
CA VAL A 117 -10.81 -21.06 18.15
C VAL A 117 -11.43 -19.84 18.84
N MET A 118 -10.65 -19.07 19.61
CA MET A 118 -11.17 -17.97 20.45
C MET A 118 -10.59 -16.59 20.12
N ALA A 119 -9.48 -16.53 19.38
CA ALA A 119 -8.73 -15.31 19.13
C ALA A 119 -8.08 -15.29 17.75
N ASN A 120 -7.79 -14.08 17.27
CA ASN A 120 -6.95 -13.85 16.12
C ASN A 120 -5.70 -13.04 16.52
N GLU A 121 -4.59 -13.29 15.83
CA GLU A 121 -3.40 -12.45 15.83
C GLU A 121 -3.12 -11.98 14.41
N MET A 122 -2.93 -10.67 14.25
CA MET A 122 -2.59 -10.01 12.99
C MET A 122 -1.20 -9.40 13.12
N ASP A 123 -0.29 -9.84 12.26
CA ASP A 123 1.09 -9.39 12.14
C ASP A 123 1.24 -8.63 10.82
N GLY A 124 1.26 -7.30 10.86
CA GLY A 124 1.55 -6.44 9.71
C GLY A 124 3.04 -6.15 9.62
N ASN A 125 3.64 -6.36 8.44
CA ASN A 125 5.04 -6.04 8.15
C ASN A 125 5.12 -5.25 6.84
N VAL A 126 5.92 -4.18 6.86
CA VAL A 126 6.18 -3.33 5.71
C VAL A 126 7.67 -3.01 5.65
N THR A 127 8.26 -3.20 4.49
CA THR A 127 9.65 -2.88 4.22
C THR A 127 9.72 -2.06 2.93
N LEU A 128 10.12 -0.80 3.06
CA LEU A 128 10.29 0.13 1.94
C LEU A 128 11.75 0.58 1.87
N GLU A 129 12.34 0.51 0.68
CA GLU A 129 13.64 1.11 0.43
C GLU A 129 13.48 2.39 -0.38
N VAL A 130 14.09 3.47 0.12
CA VAL A 130 14.14 4.76 -0.56
C VAL A 130 15.59 5.04 -0.94
N THR A 131 15.82 5.25 -2.23
CA THR A 131 17.10 5.72 -2.76
C THR A 131 16.96 7.17 -3.23
N ALA A 132 17.74 8.07 -2.66
CA ALA A 132 17.89 9.45 -3.13
C ALA A 132 19.23 9.57 -3.87
N GLU A 133 19.19 9.86 -5.16
CA GLU A 133 20.36 9.85 -6.04
C GLU A 133 20.53 11.18 -6.77
N THR A 134 21.78 11.59 -6.95
CA THR A 134 22.22 12.79 -7.65
C THR A 134 23.46 12.46 -8.49
N PRO A 135 23.91 13.32 -9.42
CA PRO A 135 25.16 13.09 -10.14
C PRO A 135 26.41 12.97 -9.23
N LYS A 136 26.31 13.45 -7.98
CA LYS A 136 27.42 13.46 -7.00
C LYS A 136 27.43 12.24 -6.08
N GLY A 137 26.39 11.41 -6.10
CA GLY A 137 26.26 10.25 -5.21
C GLY A 137 24.82 9.86 -4.93
N LYS A 138 24.66 8.81 -4.10
CA LYS A 138 23.36 8.29 -3.68
C LYS A 138 23.34 7.96 -2.18
N LEU A 139 22.17 8.13 -1.57
CA LEU A 139 21.82 7.61 -0.25
C LEU A 139 20.74 6.55 -0.43
N VAL A 140 20.91 5.40 0.23
CA VAL A 140 19.94 4.30 0.23
C VAL A 140 19.54 4.03 1.68
N LYS A 141 18.23 4.02 1.95
CA LYS A 141 17.68 3.82 3.29
C LYS A 141 16.55 2.82 3.23
N THR A 142 16.58 1.83 4.10
CA THR A 142 15.50 0.85 4.27
C THR A 142 14.72 1.17 5.54
N PHE A 143 13.41 1.29 5.41
CA PHE A 143 12.47 1.60 6.48
C PHE A 143 11.58 0.38 6.73
N ASN A 144 11.49 -0.02 8.00
CA ASN A 144 10.79 -1.23 8.40
C ASN A 144 9.71 -0.88 9.42
N GLY A 145 8.48 -1.26 9.14
CA GLY A 145 7.35 -1.10 10.04
C GLY A 145 6.76 -2.44 10.40
N THR A 146 6.44 -2.61 11.67
CA THR A 146 5.68 -3.76 12.16
C THR A 146 4.49 -3.30 12.99
N ALA A 147 3.35 -3.94 12.82
CA ALA A 147 2.19 -3.75 13.67
C ALA A 147 1.65 -5.10 14.13
N LYS A 148 1.29 -5.20 15.40
CA LYS A 148 0.64 -6.37 15.98
C LYS A 148 -0.70 -5.98 16.54
N ARG A 149 -1.73 -6.77 16.22
CA ARG A 149 -3.07 -6.62 16.79
C ARG A 149 -3.66 -7.97 17.11
N SER A 150 -4.30 -8.07 18.26
CA SER A 150 -5.03 -9.26 18.66
C SER A 150 -6.50 -8.91 18.82
N GLY A 151 -7.37 -9.81 18.38
CA GLY A 151 -8.81 -9.70 18.51
C GLY A 151 -9.45 -10.96 19.07
N THR A 152 -10.66 -10.82 19.59
CA THR A 152 -11.53 -11.97 19.87
C THR A 152 -12.23 -12.37 18.58
N LEU A 153 -12.47 -13.67 18.35
CA LEU A 153 -13.10 -14.22 17.13
C LEU A 153 -12.22 -14.08 15.87
N SER A 154 -12.78 -14.33 14.68
CA SER A 154 -12.08 -14.19 13.39
C SER A 154 -11.80 -12.72 13.05
N ALA A 155 -10.67 -12.43 12.42
CA ALA A 155 -10.39 -11.08 11.92
C ALA A 155 -11.30 -10.74 10.74
N SER A 156 -11.85 -9.53 10.73
CA SER A 156 -12.58 -8.99 9.58
C SER A 156 -11.64 -8.41 8.53
N ASN A 157 -12.12 -8.24 7.29
CA ASN A 157 -11.35 -7.57 6.25
C ASN A 157 -11.04 -6.11 6.62
N GLU A 158 -11.95 -5.47 7.36
CA GLU A 158 -11.78 -4.12 7.89
C GLU A 158 -10.66 -4.05 8.94
N ASP A 159 -10.51 -5.08 9.79
CA ASP A 159 -9.41 -5.15 10.75
C ASP A 159 -8.06 -5.32 10.05
N ILE A 160 -8.01 -6.17 9.02
CA ILE A 160 -6.80 -6.40 8.21
C ILE A 160 -6.42 -5.12 7.46
N GLU A 161 -7.41 -4.46 6.85
CA GLU A 161 -7.26 -3.16 6.19
C GLU A 161 -6.68 -2.12 7.15
N MET A 162 -7.22 -2.03 8.36
CA MET A 162 -6.72 -1.11 9.38
C MET A 162 -5.26 -1.40 9.72
N VAL A 163 -4.92 -2.65 10.04
CA VAL A 163 -3.54 -3.04 10.40
C VAL A 163 -2.58 -2.72 9.26
N LEU A 164 -2.94 -3.03 8.00
CA LEU A 164 -2.10 -2.76 6.83
C LEU A 164 -1.84 -1.27 6.65
N ASN A 165 -2.90 -0.46 6.67
CA ASN A 165 -2.76 0.99 6.47
C ASN A 165 -2.02 1.64 7.65
N ASP A 166 -2.25 1.18 8.89
CA ASP A 166 -1.55 1.68 10.07
C ASP A 166 -0.04 1.43 9.96
N VAL A 167 0.37 0.20 9.66
CA VAL A 167 1.80 -0.12 9.55
C VAL A 167 2.47 0.64 8.40
N VAL A 168 1.80 0.81 7.27
CA VAL A 168 2.34 1.62 6.16
C VAL A 168 2.46 3.09 6.57
N ASN A 169 1.44 3.66 7.22
CA ASN A 169 1.46 5.04 7.69
C ASN A 169 2.59 5.28 8.71
N LEU A 170 2.91 4.29 9.55
CA LEU A 170 4.08 4.34 10.45
C LEU A 170 5.38 4.46 9.66
N VAL A 171 5.56 3.65 8.61
CA VAL A 171 6.76 3.71 7.75
C VAL A 171 6.84 5.03 6.99
N LEU A 172 5.72 5.52 6.43
CA LEU A 172 5.69 6.83 5.76
C LEU A 172 6.08 7.97 6.70
N LYS A 173 5.61 7.90 7.96
CA LYS A 173 5.99 8.84 9.00
C LYS A 173 7.47 8.74 9.37
N GLU A 174 8.05 7.54 9.39
CA GLU A 174 9.48 7.36 9.60
C GLU A 174 10.29 7.99 8.47
N ILE A 175 9.93 7.73 7.21
CA ILE A 175 10.53 8.37 6.02
C ILE A 175 10.44 9.90 6.11
N ALA A 176 9.30 10.44 6.55
CA ALA A 176 9.08 11.88 6.67
C ALA A 176 9.98 12.55 7.72
N ASN A 177 10.42 11.78 8.73
CA ASN A 177 11.13 12.29 9.89
C ASN A 177 12.59 11.84 9.95
N ASP A 178 13.06 10.96 9.05
CA ASP A 178 14.44 10.51 9.00
C ASP A 178 15.39 11.67 8.72
N SER A 179 16.24 11.99 9.69
CA SER A 179 17.13 13.14 9.62
C SER A 179 18.19 12.99 8.53
N GLU A 180 18.67 11.77 8.28
CA GLU A 180 19.73 11.52 7.30
C GLU A 180 19.22 11.72 5.87
N LEU A 181 18.06 11.16 5.55
CA LEU A 181 17.37 11.35 4.28
C LEU A 181 17.04 12.83 4.06
N LYS A 182 16.47 13.48 5.07
CA LYS A 182 16.15 14.92 4.99
C LYS A 182 17.39 15.77 4.75
N SER A 183 18.44 15.59 5.54
CA SER A 183 19.69 16.36 5.37
C SER A 183 20.34 16.08 4.02
N TYR A 184 20.39 14.81 3.59
CA TYR A 184 20.94 14.46 2.29
C TYR A 184 20.17 15.14 1.16
N MET A 185 18.84 15.02 1.13
CA MET A 185 18.03 15.64 0.10
C MET A 185 18.10 17.17 0.16
N GLN A 186 18.09 17.76 1.36
CA GLN A 186 18.20 19.21 1.54
C GLN A 186 19.53 19.79 1.04
N GLU A 187 20.62 19.07 1.22
CA GLU A 187 21.97 19.53 0.84
C GLU A 187 22.35 19.20 -0.61
N ARG A 188 21.73 18.15 -1.18
CA ARG A 188 22.19 17.56 -2.45
C ARG A 188 21.20 17.70 -3.60
N PHE A 189 19.91 17.92 -3.33
CA PHE A 189 18.92 18.13 -4.40
C PHE A 189 18.84 19.60 -4.80
#